data_AF-T1BRD6-F1
#
_entry.id   AF-T1BRD6-F1
#
_cell.length_a   1.000
_cell.length_b   1.000
_cell.length_c   1.000
_cell.angle_alpha   90.00
_cell.angle_beta   90.00
_cell.angle_gamma   90.00
#
_symmetry.space_group_name_H-M   'P 1'
#
loop_
_entity.id
_entity.type
_entity.pdbx_description
1 polymer ?
#
loop_
_entity_poly.entity_id
_entity_poly.type
_entity_poly.pdbx_seq_one_letter_code
_entity_poly.pdbx_strand_id
1 'polypeptide(L)'
;MRIEGLSRFGNAKETRATLEGLERGTVDIVIATHRLLHAHAQFKDLGLLVVDEEQRFGVRDKERLQALRANVHVLTLTATPIPRTLNMALGGLRDLSLITTPPASGSPSSLRTEWHGPTLAGGGAARA
;
A
#
# COMPACT_ATOMS: atom_id res chain seq x y z
N MET A 1 -7.11 -15.81 6.04
CA MET A 1 -6.83 -14.37 6.10
C MET A 1 -6.02 -14.06 7.35
N ARG A 2 -4.70 -13.97 7.20
CA ARG A 2 -3.72 -13.65 8.24
C ARG A 2 -3.18 -12.24 8.03
N ILE A 3 -3.26 -11.42 9.08
CA ILE A 3 -2.82 -10.02 9.08
C ILE A 3 -1.66 -9.89 10.07
N GLU A 4 -0.57 -9.25 9.65
CA GLU A 4 0.59 -9.01 10.51
C GLU A 4 1.00 -7.53 10.49
N GLY A 5 1.59 -7.07 11.59
CA GLY A 5 2.09 -5.70 11.74
C GLY A 5 3.61 -5.65 11.73
N LEU A 6 4.19 -4.66 11.05
CA LEU A 6 5.62 -4.36 11.09
C LEU A 6 5.87 -2.91 11.52
N SER A 7 6.35 -2.75 12.75
CA SER A 7 6.62 -1.44 13.35
C SER A 7 7.91 -1.47 14.17
N ARG A 8 8.42 -0.27 14.51
CA ARG A 8 9.60 -0.09 15.38
C ARG A 8 9.43 -0.65 16.79
N PHE A 9 8.20 -0.98 17.20
CA PHE A 9 7.89 -1.50 18.53
C PHE A 9 7.77 -3.02 18.55
N GLY A 10 7.81 -3.67 17.37
CA GLY A 10 7.79 -5.12 17.26
C GLY A 10 9.11 -5.75 17.67
N ASN A 11 9.06 -7.00 18.12
CA ASN A 11 10.29 -7.74 18.43
C ASN A 11 10.93 -8.30 17.15
N ALA A 12 12.25 -8.54 17.20
CA ALA A 12 13.01 -9.01 16.03
C ALA A 12 12.56 -10.40 15.55
N LYS A 13 12.10 -11.26 16.46
CA LYS A 13 11.64 -12.62 16.15
C LYS A 13 10.34 -12.60 15.35
N GLU A 14 9.36 -11.81 15.77
CA GLU A 14 8.10 -11.56 15.07
C GLU A 14 8.35 -10.90 13.73
N THR A 15 9.22 -9.88 13.69
CA THR A 15 9.58 -9.23 12.43
C THR A 15 10.09 -10.24 11.41
N ARG A 16 11.01 -11.11 11.82
CA ARG A 16 11.54 -12.18 10.96
C ARG A 16 10.46 -13.18 10.55
N ALA A 17 9.62 -13.64 11.49
CA ALA A 17 8.55 -14.58 11.20
C ALA A 17 7.53 -14.01 10.19
N THR A 18 7.22 -12.71 10.28
CA THR A 18 6.36 -12.01 9.34
C THR A 18 7.00 -11.90 7.96
N LEU A 19 8.29 -11.54 7.88
CA LEU A 19 9.03 -11.45 6.60
C LEU A 19 9.07 -12.82 5.90
N GLU A 20 9.42 -13.88 6.62
CA GLU A 20 9.39 -15.25 6.08
C GLU A 20 7.95 -15.67 5.70
N GLY A 21 6.97 -15.20 6.46
CA GLY A 21 5.56 -15.45 6.19
C GLY A 21 5.06 -14.78 4.91
N LEU A 22 5.56 -13.59 4.58
CA LEU A 22 5.29 -12.86 3.33
C LEU A 22 5.94 -13.54 2.13
N GLU A 23 7.17 -14.02 2.29
CA GLU A 23 7.89 -14.75 1.24
C GLU A 23 7.21 -16.08 0.91
N ARG A 24 6.72 -16.82 1.92
CA ARG A 24 5.97 -18.07 1.72
C ARG A 24 4.52 -17.86 1.29
N GLY A 25 3.99 -16.63 1.38
CA GLY A 25 2.58 -16.31 1.15
C GLY A 25 1.63 -16.89 2.22
N THR A 26 2.11 -17.06 3.45
CA THR A 26 1.27 -17.43 4.61
C THR A 26 0.67 -16.21 5.32
N VAL A 27 1.17 -15.01 5.02
CA VAL A 27 0.65 -13.72 5.49
C VAL A 27 -0.04 -13.06 4.31
N ASP A 28 -1.33 -12.76 4.46
CA ASP A 28 -2.17 -12.20 3.38
C ASP A 28 -2.07 -10.67 3.35
N ILE A 29 -1.98 -10.04 4.53
CA ILE A 29 -1.90 -8.58 4.67
C ILE A 29 -0.79 -8.23 5.65
N VAL A 30 0.06 -7.28 5.26
CA VAL A 30 1.01 -6.65 6.18
C VAL A 30 0.74 -5.16 6.27
N ILE A 31 0.60 -4.67 7.50
CA ILE A 31 0.50 -3.24 7.79
C ILE A 31 1.84 -2.81 8.35
N ALA A 32 2.48 -1.85 7.70
CA ALA A 32 3.79 -1.42 8.12
C ALA A 32 3.97 0.09 8.05
N THR A 33 4.84 0.56 8.92
CA THR A 33 5.32 1.95 8.86
C THR A 33 6.31 2.13 7.70
N HIS A 34 6.57 3.37 7.29
CA HIS A 34 7.48 3.73 6.20
C HIS A 34 8.87 3.05 6.26
N ARG A 35 9.33 2.59 7.43
CA ARG A 35 10.58 1.85 7.59
C ARG A 35 10.59 0.42 7.04
N LEU A 36 9.44 -0.15 6.65
CA LEU A 36 9.38 -1.49 6.03
C LEU A 36 10.26 -1.60 4.78
N LEU A 37 10.40 -0.50 4.03
CA LEU A 37 11.22 -0.45 2.82
C LEU A 37 12.71 -0.73 3.10
N HIS A 38 13.15 -0.68 4.36
CA HIS A 38 14.50 -1.09 4.76
C HIS A 38 14.62 -2.58 5.11
N ALA A 39 13.52 -3.29 5.40
CA ALA A 39 13.54 -4.68 5.86
C ALA A 39 13.70 -5.71 4.72
N HIS A 40 13.86 -5.25 3.48
CA HIS A 40 13.94 -6.10 2.29
C HIS A 40 12.83 -7.16 2.16
N ALA A 41 11.59 -6.77 2.48
CA ALA A 41 10.43 -7.66 2.34
C ALA A 41 10.32 -8.19 0.90
N GLN A 42 10.22 -9.51 0.79
CA GLN A 42 9.90 -10.22 -0.45
C GLN A 42 8.47 -10.73 -0.32
N PHE A 43 7.69 -10.55 -1.38
CA PHE A 43 6.29 -10.95 -1.43
C PHE A 43 6.16 -12.09 -2.43
N LYS A 44 5.51 -13.18 -2.03
CA LYS A 44 5.18 -14.26 -2.97
C LYS A 44 4.34 -13.76 -4.13
N ASP A 45 3.31 -12.98 -3.80
CA ASP A 45 2.35 -12.45 -4.75
C ASP A 45 1.76 -11.13 -4.23
N LEU A 46 2.30 -10.00 -4.68
CA LEU A 46 1.85 -8.68 -4.26
C LEU A 46 0.84 -8.14 -5.28
N GLY A 47 -0.45 -8.13 -4.93
CA GLY A 47 -1.50 -7.59 -5.82
C GLY A 47 -1.84 -6.11 -5.59
N LEU A 48 -1.68 -5.62 -4.37
CA LEU A 48 -2.08 -4.27 -3.95
C LEU A 48 -1.04 -3.66 -3.00
N LEU A 49 -0.68 -2.41 -3.28
CA LEU A 49 0.17 -1.59 -2.44
C LEU A 49 -0.57 -0.32 -2.05
N VAL A 50 -0.80 -0.13 -0.75
CA VAL A 50 -1.40 1.09 -0.20
C VAL A 50 -0.29 1.94 0.41
N VAL A 51 -0.17 3.19 -0.02
CA VAL A 51 0.81 4.15 0.48
C VAL A 51 0.06 5.32 1.13
N ASP A 52 0.27 5.50 2.42
CA ASP A 52 -0.29 6.65 3.15
C ASP A 52 0.79 7.73 3.35
N GLU A 53 0.43 8.99 3.14
CA GLU A 53 1.30 10.17 3.28
C GLU A 53 2.64 10.05 2.53
N GLU A 54 2.57 9.83 1.21
CA GLU A 54 3.72 9.65 0.30
C GLU A 54 4.81 10.74 0.45
N GLN A 55 4.44 11.96 0.84
CA GLN A 55 5.37 13.06 1.05
C GLN A 55 6.39 12.79 2.18
N ARG A 56 6.11 11.85 3.10
CA ARG A 56 7.05 11.46 4.16
C ARG A 56 8.14 10.49 3.69
N PHE A 57 8.03 9.93 2.48
CA PHE A 57 9.00 8.97 1.95
C PHE A 57 10.18 9.70 1.28
N GLY A 58 11.40 9.24 1.60
CA GLY A 58 12.61 9.72 0.96
C GLY A 58 12.74 9.23 -0.48
N VAL A 59 13.75 9.73 -1.22
CA VAL A 59 13.97 9.35 -2.63
C VAL A 59 14.20 7.85 -2.79
N ARG A 60 15.06 7.24 -1.95
CA ARG A 60 15.36 5.80 -2.00
C ARG A 60 14.13 4.92 -1.75
N ASP A 61 13.28 5.35 -0.84
CA ASP A 61 12.04 4.65 -0.53
C ASP A 61 11.08 4.69 -1.73
N LYS A 62 10.99 5.84 -2.40
CA LYS A 62 10.18 6.02 -3.62
C LYS A 62 10.70 5.19 -4.78
N GLU A 63 12.02 5.10 -4.97
CA GLU A 63 12.63 4.21 -5.98
C GLU A 63 12.29 2.74 -5.72
N ARG A 64 12.33 2.31 -4.45
CA ARG A 64 11.96 0.94 -4.08
C ARG A 64 10.48 0.67 -4.28
N LEU A 65 9.62 1.61 -3.88
CA LEU A 65 8.18 1.54 -4.16
C LEU A 65 7.96 1.45 -5.66
N GLN A 66 8.64 2.28 -6.46
CA GLN A 66 8.56 2.29 -7.93
C GLN A 66 8.92 0.93 -8.54
N ALA A 67 9.98 0.27 -8.05
CA ALA A 67 10.35 -1.07 -8.49
C ALA A 67 9.23 -2.11 -8.24
N LEU A 68 8.46 -1.95 -7.14
CA LEU A 68 7.31 -2.80 -6.86
C LEU A 68 6.09 -2.49 -7.73
N ARG A 69 5.98 -1.31 -8.37
CA ARG A 69 4.77 -0.89 -9.10
C ARG A 69 4.59 -1.55 -10.46
N ALA A 70 5.61 -2.23 -10.99
CA ALA A 70 5.61 -2.70 -12.38
C ALA A 70 4.40 -3.60 -12.70
N ASN A 71 3.88 -4.35 -11.73
CA ASN A 71 2.72 -5.25 -11.90
C ASN A 71 1.74 -5.19 -10.71
N VAL A 72 1.72 -4.09 -9.96
CA VAL A 72 0.98 -3.99 -8.69
C VAL A 72 0.03 -2.81 -8.71
N HIS A 73 -1.21 -3.01 -8.25
CA HIS A 73 -2.15 -1.91 -8.07
C HIS A 73 -1.69 -1.01 -6.92
N VAL A 74 -1.62 0.30 -7.16
CA VAL A 74 -1.15 1.27 -6.15
C VAL A 74 -2.27 2.21 -5.78
N LEU A 75 -2.62 2.25 -4.50
CA LEU A 75 -3.55 3.21 -3.91
C LEU A 75 -2.76 4.17 -3.01
N THR A 76 -2.69 5.44 -3.38
CA THR A 76 -2.08 6.48 -2.55
C THR A 76 -3.17 7.22 -1.77
N LEU A 77 -3.05 7.26 -0.45
CA LEU A 77 -3.91 8.02 0.46
C LEU A 77 -3.11 9.20 1.00
N THR A 78 -3.72 10.39 1.05
CA THR A 78 -3.08 11.56 1.67
C THR A 78 -4.13 12.59 2.05
N ALA A 79 -3.92 13.24 3.20
CA ALA A 79 -4.69 14.42 3.58
C ALA A 79 -4.21 15.69 2.85
N THR A 80 -2.98 15.68 2.32
CA THR A 80 -2.32 16.84 1.71
C THR A 80 -1.64 16.45 0.40
N PRO A 81 -2.35 16.46 -0.74
CA PRO A 81 -1.75 16.02 -2.00
C PRO A 81 -0.60 16.95 -2.42
N ILE A 82 0.51 16.35 -2.87
CA ILE A 82 1.66 17.10 -3.41
C ILE A 82 1.18 17.90 -4.64
N PRO A 83 1.52 19.20 -4.77
CA PRO A 83 0.95 20.07 -5.81
C PRO A 83 1.08 19.53 -7.24
N ARG A 84 2.21 18.91 -7.57
CA ARG A 84 2.44 18.28 -8.88
C ARG A 84 1.52 17.08 -9.11
N THR A 85 1.34 16.23 -8.10
CA THR A 85 0.47 15.06 -8.17
C THR A 85 -0.99 15.47 -8.31
N LEU A 86 -1.41 16.50 -7.58
CA LEU A 86 -2.74 17.09 -7.72
C LEU A 86 -2.96 17.62 -9.15
N ASN A 87 -2.02 18.40 -9.69
CA ASN A 87 -2.11 18.92 -11.06
C ASN A 87 -2.21 17.80 -12.11
N MET A 88 -1.45 16.72 -11.95
CA MET A 88 -1.55 15.55 -12.83
C MET A 88 -2.95 14.92 -12.78
N ALA A 89 -3.54 14.83 -11.59
CA ALA A 89 -4.85 14.24 -11.42
C ALA A 89 -5.97 15.13 -12.00
N LEU A 90 -5.89 16.45 -11.77
CA LEU A 90 -6.80 17.43 -12.37
C LEU A 90 -6.65 17.50 -13.90
N GLY A 91 -5.45 17.25 -14.43
CA GLY A 91 -5.18 17.13 -15.86
C GLY A 91 -5.57 15.79 -16.48
N GLY A 92 -6.20 14.87 -15.74
CA GLY A 92 -6.66 13.57 -16.23
C GLY A 92 -5.56 12.52 -16.43
N LEU A 93 -4.33 12.78 -15.99
CA LEU A 93 -3.20 11.83 -16.07
C LEU A 93 -3.18 10.82 -14.91
N ARG A 94 -4.04 11.01 -13.90
CA ARG A 94 -4.23 10.12 -12.75
C ARG A 94 -5.66 10.19 -12.25
N ASP A 95 -6.21 9.05 -11.86
CA ASP A 95 -7.50 8.99 -11.18
C ASP A 95 -7.40 9.62 -9.78
N LEU A 96 -8.41 10.40 -9.41
CA LEU A 96 -8.51 11.08 -8.11
C LEU A 96 -9.88 10.79 -7.50
N SER A 97 -9.89 10.31 -6.26
CA SER A 97 -11.09 10.25 -5.43
C SER A 97 -10.94 11.23 -4.27
N LEU A 98 -11.94 12.08 -4.07
CA LEU A 98 -11.96 13.09 -3.01
C LEU A 98 -13.03 12.73 -1.98
N ILE A 99 -12.61 12.68 -0.71
CA ILE A 99 -13.50 12.48 0.44
C ILE A 99 -13.70 13.84 1.09
N THR A 100 -14.81 14.50 0.79
CA THR A 100 -15.11 15.87 1.28
C THR A 100 -16.04 15.91 2.48
N THR A 101 -16.67 14.78 2.81
CA THR A 101 -17.63 14.69 3.92
C THR A 101 -16.90 14.28 5.20
N PRO A 102 -16.80 15.15 6.22
CA PRO A 102 -16.19 14.80 7.49
C PRO A 102 -17.07 13.82 8.28
N PRO A 103 -16.49 12.95 9.14
CA PRO A 103 -17.27 12.12 10.05
C PRO A 103 -18.13 12.97 10.99
N ALA A 104 -19.30 12.44 11.37
CA ALA A 104 -20.07 12.97 12.49
C ALA A 104 -19.20 12.97 13.76
N SER A 105 -19.26 14.05 14.55
CA SER A 105 -18.42 14.27 15.72
C SER A 105 -18.49 13.07 16.69
N GLY A 106 -17.34 12.42 16.88
CA GLY A 106 -17.17 11.30 17.83
C GLY A 106 -17.26 9.89 17.24
N SER A 107 -17.63 9.74 15.96
CA SER A 107 -17.60 8.44 15.29
C SER A 107 -16.36 8.30 14.40
N PRO A 108 -15.63 7.17 14.43
CA PRO A 108 -14.59 6.91 13.45
C PRO A 108 -15.22 6.89 12.05
N SER A 109 -14.71 7.71 11.13
CA SER A 109 -15.07 7.64 9.71
C SER A 109 -14.59 6.31 9.14
N SER A 110 -15.49 5.33 9.00
CA SER A 110 -15.23 4.14 8.18
C SER A 110 -15.80 4.36 6.78
N LEU A 111 -14.94 4.62 5.79
CA LEU A 111 -15.35 4.59 4.40
C LEU A 111 -15.18 3.17 3.86
N ARG A 112 -16.29 2.58 3.42
CA ARG A 112 -16.28 1.34 2.64
C ARG A 112 -16.49 1.72 1.18
N THR A 113 -15.45 1.55 0.37
CA THR A 113 -15.59 1.58 -1.10
C THR A 113 -15.38 0.16 -1.59
N GLU A 114 -16.27 -0.31 -2.46
CA GLU A 114 -16.08 -1.59 -3.12
C GLU A 114 -15.13 -1.41 -4.30
N TRP A 115 -14.15 -2.31 -4.42
CA TRP A 115 -13.28 -2.36 -5.58
C TRP A 115 -14.01 -3.06 -6.72
N HIS A 116 -14.33 -2.32 -7.78
CA HIS A 116 -14.96 -2.84 -8.99
C HIS A 116 -13.95 -3.06 -10.14
N GLY A 117 -12.65 -2.94 -9.87
CA GLY A 117 -11.61 -3.24 -10.87
C GLY A 117 -11.47 -4.76 -11.11
N PRO A 118 -10.61 -5.17 -12.05
CA PRO A 118 -10.28 -6.58 -12.20
C PRO A 118 -9.84 -7.15 -10.84
N THR A 119 -10.16 -8.43 -10.60
CA THR A 119 -9.68 -9.16 -9.42
C THR A 119 -8.20 -8.86 -9.26
N LEU A 120 -7.77 -8.55 -8.03
CA LEU A 120 -6.35 -8.43 -7.66
C LEU A 120 -5.70 -9.81 -7.85
N ALA A 121 -5.54 -10.22 -9.09
CA ALA A 121 -4.93 -11.46 -9.50
C ALA A 121 -3.45 -11.14 -9.62
N GLY A 122 -2.66 -11.76 -8.76
CA GLY A 122 -1.24 -11.89 -8.95
C GLY A 122 -0.92 -12.27 -10.38
N GLY A 123 0.11 -11.63 -10.94
CA GLY A 123 0.66 -12.00 -12.24
C GLY A 123 1.10 -13.45 -12.24
N GLY A 124 0.18 -14.34 -12.60
CA GLY A 124 0.34 -15.77 -12.73
C GLY A 124 -0.62 -16.27 -13.79
N ALA A 125 -0.07 -16.55 -14.98
CA ALA A 125 -0.70 -17.14 -16.15
C ALA A 125 -1.56 -16.19 -17.02
N ALA A 126 -0.88 -15.44 -17.88
CA ALA A 126 -1.24 -15.52 -19.29
C ALA A 126 -1.06 -16.97 -19.74
N ARG A 127 -2.16 -17.73 -19.80
CA ARG A 127 -2.23 -19.01 -20.51
C ARG A 127 -3.42 -18.97 -21.46
N ALA A 128 -3.08 -19.24 -22.72
CA ALA A 128 -3.89 -19.37 -23.94
C ALA A 128 -4.37 -18.05 -24.55
#